data_AF-A0A2S6HGB4-F1
#
_entry.id   AF-A0A2S6HGB4-F1
#
_cell.length_a   1.000
_cell.length_b   1.000
_cell.length_c   1.000
_cell.angle_alpha   90.00
_cell.angle_beta   90.00
_cell.angle_gamma   90.00
#
_symmetry.space_group_name_H-M   'P 1'
#
loop_
_entity.id
_entity.type
_entity.pdbx_description
1 polymer ?
#
loop_
_entity_poly.entity_id
_entity_poly.type
_entity_poly.pdbx_seq_one_letter_code
_entity_poly.pdbx_strand_id
1 'polypeptide(L)'
;MNNKIAVDSSSRPKRSSLLIIMLSVLAFSFYKLVVVDRMGFCYKRLWFVSSEELILNNINGLMKAGRMKLDAADTSPQNYLARHPNCCHVDWGNDHPFQRGLIYFGSAEVTVIYEMSDEGKKYYGASTENYYEFIEDNTACGESVDYIGMTTSEPVVARKSAFNQ
;
A
#
# COMPACT_ATOMS: atom_id res chain seq x y z
N MET A 1 25.80 5.32 -74.44
CA MET A 1 24.74 5.40 -73.43
C MET A 1 24.73 4.10 -72.65
N ASN A 2 25.12 4.10 -71.38
CA ASN A 2 24.99 2.95 -70.47
C ASN A 2 24.79 3.48 -69.05
N ASN A 3 23.53 3.64 -68.64
CA ASN A 3 23.17 3.96 -67.27
C ASN A 3 23.24 2.68 -66.43
N LYS A 4 24.31 2.53 -65.65
CA LYS A 4 24.33 1.57 -64.53
C LYS A 4 23.45 2.15 -63.43
N ILE A 5 22.25 1.60 -63.28
CA ILE A 5 21.42 1.80 -62.10
C ILE A 5 22.16 1.13 -60.94
N ALA A 6 22.77 1.93 -60.08
CA ALA A 6 23.30 1.47 -58.81
C ALA A 6 22.11 1.10 -57.92
N VAL A 7 21.86 -0.20 -57.81
CA VAL A 7 20.89 -0.73 -56.86
C VAL A 7 21.51 -0.57 -55.47
N ASP A 8 20.96 0.37 -54.71
CA ASP A 8 21.40 0.71 -53.37
C ASP A 8 21.07 -0.45 -52.42
N SER A 9 22.04 -1.35 -52.25
CA SER A 9 21.98 -2.50 -51.35
C SER A 9 22.22 -2.05 -49.90
N SER A 10 21.30 -1.26 -49.35
CA SER A 10 21.38 -0.82 -47.95
C SER A 10 20.05 -0.97 -47.23
N SER A 11 19.48 -2.18 -47.23
CA SER A 11 18.28 -2.50 -46.44
C SER A 11 18.45 -3.71 -45.53
N ARG A 12 19.69 -4.17 -45.27
CA ARG A 12 19.92 -5.08 -44.14
C ARG A 12 20.14 -4.24 -42.88
N PRO A 13 19.23 -4.27 -41.88
CA PRO A 13 19.54 -3.65 -40.60
C PRO A 13 20.85 -4.26 -40.11
N LYS A 14 21.88 -3.41 -39.93
CA LYS A 14 23.18 -3.83 -39.39
C LYS A 14 22.89 -4.55 -38.07
N ARG A 15 23.49 -5.73 -37.85
CA ARG A 15 23.23 -6.57 -36.65
C ARG A 15 23.22 -5.77 -35.32
N SER A 16 23.99 -4.68 -35.24
CA SER A 16 23.95 -3.72 -34.13
C SER A 16 22.60 -3.05 -33.89
N SER A 17 21.86 -2.66 -34.93
CA SER A 17 20.55 -2.01 -34.80
C SER A 17 19.50 -2.95 -34.21
N LEU A 18 19.51 -4.23 -34.60
CA LEU A 18 18.64 -5.26 -34.01
C LEU A 18 18.96 -5.51 -32.53
N LEU A 19 20.25 -5.55 -32.16
CA LEU A 19 20.69 -5.68 -30.77
C LEU A 19 20.23 -4.51 -29.89
N ILE A 20 20.33 -3.28 -30.39
CA ILE A 20 19.88 -2.08 -29.67
C ILE A 20 18.38 -2.13 -29.44
N ILE A 21 17.59 -2.51 -30.45
CA ILE A 21 16.14 -2.64 -30.30
C ILE A 21 15.80 -3.72 -29.26
N MET A 22 16.47 -4.88 -29.31
CA MET A 22 16.23 -5.96 -28.34
C MET A 22 16.58 -5.55 -26.90
N LEU A 23 17.72 -4.89 -26.70
CA LEU A 23 18.12 -4.35 -25.39
C LEU A 23 17.16 -3.27 -24.90
N SER A 24 16.64 -2.43 -25.80
CA SER A 24 15.65 -1.39 -25.45
C SER A 24 14.33 -2.00 -25.03
N VAL A 25 13.86 -3.06 -25.71
CA VAL A 25 12.64 -3.79 -25.34
C VAL A 25 12.81 -4.53 -24.02
N LEU A 26 13.97 -5.16 -23.79
CA LEU A 26 14.29 -5.79 -22.50
C LEU A 26 14.35 -4.76 -21.37
N ALA A 27 15.02 -3.64 -21.58
CA ALA A 27 15.11 -2.55 -20.60
C ALA A 27 13.73 -1.93 -20.32
N PHE A 28 12.90 -1.72 -21.33
CA PHE A 28 11.54 -1.22 -21.16
C PHE A 28 10.62 -2.23 -20.47
N SER A 29 10.75 -3.52 -20.79
CA SER A 29 9.98 -4.59 -20.13
C SER A 29 10.41 -4.76 -18.67
N PHE A 30 11.70 -4.68 -18.38
CA PHE A 30 12.24 -4.67 -17.03
C PHE A 30 11.79 -3.41 -16.27
N TYR A 31 11.85 -2.23 -16.91
CA TYR A 31 11.31 -0.99 -16.35
C TYR A 31 9.80 -1.10 -16.08
N LYS A 32 9.02 -1.71 -16.97
CA LYS A 32 7.59 -1.94 -16.73
C LYS A 32 7.34 -2.96 -15.62
N LEU A 33 8.14 -4.03 -15.53
CA LEU A 33 8.05 -4.99 -14.43
C LEU A 33 8.45 -4.39 -13.08
N VAL A 34 9.47 -3.53 -13.04
CA VAL A 34 10.04 -2.97 -11.81
C VAL A 34 9.36 -1.68 -11.38
N VAL A 35 8.97 -0.82 -12.33
CA VAL A 35 8.41 0.53 -12.06
C VAL A 35 6.89 0.57 -12.23
N VAL A 36 6.30 -0.28 -13.08
CA VAL A 36 4.86 -0.59 -13.01
C VAL A 36 4.67 -1.84 -12.18
N ASP A 37 5.54 -2.01 -11.20
CA ASP A 37 5.22 -2.83 -10.07
C ASP A 37 4.06 -2.16 -9.34
N ARG A 38 2.91 -2.79 -9.47
CA ARG A 38 1.65 -2.21 -9.05
C ARG A 38 1.67 -2.16 -7.53
N MET A 39 1.46 -0.97 -6.98
CA MET A 39 1.23 -0.78 -5.55
C MET A 39 0.28 -1.87 -5.04
N GLY A 40 0.73 -2.67 -4.07
CA GLY A 40 -0.04 -3.78 -3.51
C GLY A 40 0.16 -5.16 -4.13
N PHE A 41 1.06 -5.35 -5.12
CA PHE A 41 1.40 -6.70 -5.60
C PHE A 41 2.41 -7.39 -4.69
N CYS A 42 2.00 -8.51 -4.08
CA CYS A 42 2.90 -9.33 -3.28
C CYS A 42 3.59 -10.39 -4.14
N TYR A 43 4.87 -10.19 -4.47
CA TYR A 43 5.66 -11.18 -5.23
C TYR A 43 5.81 -12.54 -4.54
N LYS A 44 5.82 -12.56 -3.21
CA LYS A 44 5.89 -13.80 -2.42
C LYS A 44 4.65 -14.68 -2.59
N ARG A 45 3.47 -14.07 -2.78
CA ARG A 45 2.18 -14.75 -2.93
C ARG A 45 1.65 -14.74 -4.38
N LEU A 46 2.31 -14.01 -5.27
CA LEU A 46 1.91 -13.78 -6.67
C LEU A 46 0.47 -13.25 -6.81
N TRP A 47 0.03 -12.42 -5.87
CA TRP A 47 -1.34 -11.88 -5.81
C TRP A 47 -1.35 -10.45 -5.25
N PHE A 48 -2.43 -9.71 -5.54
CA PHE A 48 -2.68 -8.36 -5.04
C PHE A 48 -3.35 -8.36 -3.67
N VAL A 49 -2.68 -7.81 -2.67
CA VAL A 49 -3.29 -7.64 -1.35
C VAL A 49 -4.38 -6.56 -1.43
N SER A 50 -5.57 -6.88 -0.92
CA SER A 50 -6.67 -5.92 -0.88
C SER A 50 -6.55 -4.99 0.32
N SER A 51 -7.08 -3.76 0.21
CA SER A 51 -7.19 -2.85 1.36
C SER A 51 -7.95 -3.49 2.52
N GLU A 52 -8.98 -4.30 2.22
CA GLU A 52 -9.75 -5.02 3.23
C GLU A 52 -8.89 -6.03 3.99
N GLU A 53 -8.03 -6.81 3.31
CA GLU A 53 -7.12 -7.76 3.97
C GLU A 53 -6.17 -7.04 4.95
N LEU A 54 -5.62 -5.90 4.54
CA LEU A 54 -4.74 -5.07 5.38
C LEU A 54 -5.46 -4.54 6.63
N ILE A 55 -6.67 -3.98 6.44
CA ILE A 55 -7.51 -3.47 7.53
C ILE A 55 -7.86 -4.59 8.51
N LEU A 56 -8.31 -5.74 8.01
CA LEU A 56 -8.73 -6.85 8.85
C LEU A 56 -7.57 -7.42 9.68
N ASN A 57 -6.36 -7.47 9.10
CA ASN A 57 -5.17 -7.88 9.84
C ASN A 57 -4.83 -6.91 10.97
N ASN A 58 -4.91 -5.61 10.71
CA ASN A 58 -4.68 -4.55 11.70
C ASN A 58 -5.70 -4.62 12.85
N ILE A 59 -6.99 -4.66 12.53
CA ILE A 59 -8.06 -4.81 13.52
C ILE A 59 -7.84 -6.07 14.35
N ASN A 60 -7.52 -7.20 13.72
CA ASN A 60 -7.26 -8.46 14.44
C ASN A 60 -6.11 -8.33 15.44
N GLY A 61 -5.03 -7.65 15.07
CA GLY A 61 -3.90 -7.38 15.97
C GLY A 61 -4.32 -6.53 17.17
N LEU A 62 -5.07 -5.46 16.93
CA LEU A 62 -5.56 -4.55 17.97
C LEU A 62 -6.59 -5.22 18.91
N MET A 63 -7.50 -6.03 18.36
CA MET A 63 -8.46 -6.84 19.12
C MET A 63 -7.74 -7.84 20.03
N LYS A 64 -6.77 -8.60 19.49
CA LYS A 64 -5.99 -9.58 20.27
C LYS A 64 -5.14 -8.92 21.34
N ALA A 65 -4.65 -7.72 21.09
CA ALA A 65 -3.91 -6.94 22.08
C ALA A 65 -4.81 -6.33 23.17
N GLY A 66 -6.14 -6.47 23.07
CA GLY A 66 -7.09 -5.92 24.04
C GLY A 66 -7.07 -4.39 24.08
N ARG A 67 -6.61 -3.72 23.01
CA ARG A 67 -6.47 -2.26 22.95
C ARG A 67 -7.79 -1.57 22.60
N MET A 68 -8.64 -2.28 21.86
CA MET A 68 -9.92 -1.78 21.39
C MET A 68 -11.01 -2.09 22.41
N LYS A 69 -11.91 -1.15 22.61
CA LYS A 69 -13.20 -1.41 23.23
C LYS A 69 -14.09 -2.12 22.21
N LEU A 70 -14.63 -3.25 22.60
CA LEU A 70 -15.44 -4.13 21.75
C LEU A 70 -16.84 -4.28 22.36
N ASP A 71 -17.86 -4.15 21.51
CA ASP A 71 -19.24 -4.47 21.87
C ASP A 71 -19.49 -5.98 21.80
N ALA A 72 -20.60 -6.44 22.38
CA ALA A 72 -21.01 -7.84 22.35
C ALA A 72 -21.16 -8.44 20.93
N ALA A 73 -21.33 -7.61 19.89
CA ALA A 73 -21.41 -8.08 18.50
C ALA A 73 -20.10 -7.96 17.70
N ASP A 74 -19.04 -7.39 18.28
CA ASP A 74 -17.72 -7.27 17.63
C ASP A 74 -16.91 -8.55 17.81
N THR A 75 -17.49 -9.68 17.37
CA THR A 75 -16.95 -11.03 17.61
C THR A 75 -15.82 -11.41 16.66
N SER A 76 -15.57 -10.61 15.62
CA SER A 76 -14.50 -10.81 14.65
C SER A 76 -14.07 -9.46 14.02
N PRO A 77 -12.88 -9.38 13.41
CA PRO A 77 -12.44 -8.20 12.66
C PRO A 77 -13.43 -7.77 11.58
N GLN A 78 -14.06 -8.73 10.90
CA GLN A 78 -15.07 -8.48 9.87
C GLN A 78 -16.34 -7.87 10.46
N ASN A 79 -16.80 -8.38 11.60
CA ASN A 79 -17.99 -7.86 12.28
C ASN A 79 -17.75 -6.44 12.79
N TYR A 80 -16.55 -6.18 13.34
CA TYR A 80 -16.13 -4.84 13.73
C TYR A 80 -16.14 -3.89 12.53
N LEU A 81 -15.45 -4.24 11.44
CA LEU A 81 -15.38 -3.39 10.24
C LEU A 81 -16.77 -3.09 9.65
N ALA A 82 -17.67 -4.08 9.62
CA ALA A 82 -19.04 -3.90 9.13
C ALA A 82 -19.88 -2.94 9.99
N ARG A 83 -19.63 -2.92 11.30
CA ARG A 83 -20.34 -2.04 12.26
C ARG A 83 -19.71 -0.65 12.38
N HIS A 84 -18.43 -0.54 12.05
CA HIS A 84 -17.66 0.69 12.11
C HIS A 84 -17.13 1.07 10.71
N PRO A 85 -18.01 1.39 9.74
CA PRO A 85 -17.63 1.55 8.33
C PRO A 85 -16.64 2.70 8.07
N ASN A 86 -16.53 3.64 9.02
CA ASN A 86 -15.58 4.74 8.94
C ASN A 86 -14.31 4.50 9.78
N CYS A 87 -14.14 3.37 10.46
CA CYS A 87 -13.01 3.18 11.38
C CYS A 87 -11.64 3.31 10.72
N CYS A 88 -11.59 3.00 9.43
CA CYS A 88 -10.39 2.48 8.83
C CYS A 88 -10.20 3.04 7.42
N HIS A 89 -8.95 3.37 7.09
CA HIS A 89 -8.57 3.90 5.78
C HIS A 89 -7.24 3.29 5.35
N VAL A 90 -7.05 3.13 4.04
CA VAL A 90 -5.80 2.63 3.47
C VAL A 90 -5.33 3.61 2.41
N ASP A 91 -4.14 4.16 2.62
CA ASP A 91 -3.45 4.99 1.66
C ASP A 91 -2.31 4.23 1.00
N TRP A 92 -2.42 4.08 -0.31
CA TRP A 92 -1.38 3.48 -1.13
C TRP A 92 -0.44 4.56 -1.64
N GLY A 93 0.79 4.61 -1.12
CA GLY A 93 1.86 5.43 -1.69
C GLY A 93 1.89 6.92 -1.30
N ASN A 94 1.58 7.24 -0.04
CA ASN A 94 1.71 8.58 0.55
C ASN A 94 3.12 9.21 0.37
N ASP A 95 3.16 10.55 0.45
CA ASP A 95 4.07 11.57 -0.12
C ASP A 95 5.60 11.49 0.15
N HIS A 96 6.14 10.35 0.56
CA HIS A 96 7.57 10.22 0.83
C HIS A 96 8.29 9.43 -0.28
N PRO A 97 9.05 10.12 -1.18
CA PRO A 97 9.79 9.47 -2.26
C PRO A 97 10.86 8.49 -1.76
N PHE A 98 11.21 8.55 -0.47
CA PHE A 98 12.17 7.64 0.18
C PHE A 98 11.56 6.34 0.69
N GLN A 99 10.24 6.26 0.91
CA GLN A 99 9.54 5.00 1.21
C GLN A 99 9.27 4.18 -0.06
N ARG A 100 9.37 4.81 -1.25
CA ARG A 100 9.44 4.14 -2.56
C ARG A 100 10.82 3.53 -2.83
N GLY A 101 11.48 3.06 -1.76
CA GLY A 101 12.82 2.51 -1.81
C GLY A 101 12.92 1.48 -2.92
N LEU A 102 13.95 1.61 -3.76
CA LEU A 102 14.27 0.77 -4.92
C LEU A 102 14.40 -0.75 -4.63
N ILE A 103 14.07 -1.20 -3.42
CA ILE A 103 14.14 -2.58 -2.92
C ILE A 103 12.85 -2.98 -2.16
N TYR A 104 11.97 -2.03 -1.79
CA TYR A 104 10.71 -2.27 -1.10
C TYR A 104 9.55 -1.77 -1.96
N PHE A 105 9.15 -2.65 -2.86
CA PHE A 105 7.99 -2.57 -3.71
C PHE A 105 6.70 -2.32 -2.88
N GLY A 106 6.08 -1.14 -3.07
CA GLY A 106 4.75 -0.77 -2.58
C GLY A 106 4.53 -0.86 -1.05
N SER A 107 4.50 0.28 -0.36
CA SER A 107 3.96 0.37 1.00
C SER A 107 2.49 0.81 0.99
N ALA A 108 1.74 0.32 1.97
CA ALA A 108 0.39 0.76 2.28
C ALA A 108 0.37 1.26 3.71
N GLU A 109 -0.13 2.48 3.92
CA GLU A 109 -0.39 3.02 5.23
C GLU A 109 -1.83 2.65 5.62
N VAL A 110 -2.00 1.93 6.73
CA VAL A 110 -3.30 1.52 7.24
C VAL A 110 -3.60 2.35 8.49
N THR A 111 -4.61 3.19 8.41
CA THR A 111 -5.11 3.94 9.57
C THR A 111 -6.32 3.23 10.16
N VAL A 112 -6.30 2.95 11.46
CA VAL A 112 -7.41 2.42 12.25
C VAL A 112 -7.65 3.35 13.44
N ILE A 113 -8.80 3.99 13.45
CA ILE A 113 -9.26 4.82 14.57
C ILE A 113 -10.33 4.03 15.33
N TYR A 114 -10.10 3.86 16.63
CA TYR A 114 -10.96 3.04 17.49
C TYR A 114 -11.13 3.64 18.87
N GLU A 115 -12.23 3.29 19.54
CA GLU A 115 -12.40 3.60 20.96
C GLU A 115 -11.51 2.67 21.79
N MET A 116 -10.69 3.22 22.69
CA MET A 116 -9.80 2.45 23.55
C MET A 116 -10.57 1.74 24.67
N SER A 117 -10.15 0.51 24.99
CA SER A 117 -10.51 -0.15 26.24
C SER A 117 -9.82 0.53 27.44
N ASP A 118 -10.21 0.18 28.66
CA ASP A 118 -9.53 0.68 29.86
C ASP A 118 -8.07 0.20 29.92
N GLU A 119 -7.80 -1.02 29.44
CA GLU A 119 -6.44 -1.54 29.26
C GLU A 119 -5.66 -0.73 28.21
N GLY A 120 -6.31 -0.39 27.09
CA GLY A 120 -5.72 0.45 26.05
C GLY A 120 -5.36 1.84 26.55
N LYS A 121 -6.28 2.49 27.29
CA LYS A 121 -6.04 3.78 27.94
C LYS A 121 -4.84 3.74 28.87
N LYS A 122 -4.73 2.69 29.70
CA LYS A 122 -3.57 2.48 30.57
C LYS A 122 -2.28 2.27 29.78
N TYR A 123 -2.32 1.50 28.70
CA TYR A 123 -1.16 1.22 27.85
C TYR A 123 -0.61 2.48 27.18
N TYR A 124 -1.49 3.34 26.67
CA TYR A 124 -1.12 4.59 26.01
C TYR A 124 -0.98 5.79 26.96
N GLY A 125 -1.25 5.61 28.25
CA GLY A 125 -1.23 6.70 29.23
C GLY A 125 -2.35 7.74 29.04
N ALA A 126 -3.42 7.37 28.32
CA ALA A 126 -4.55 8.25 28.03
C ALA A 126 -5.50 8.29 29.24
N SER A 127 -5.72 9.49 29.80
CA SER A 127 -6.58 9.67 30.99
C SER A 127 -7.97 10.22 30.67
N THR A 128 -8.14 10.92 29.54
CA THR A 128 -9.39 11.60 29.17
C THR A 128 -9.84 11.33 27.74
N GLU A 129 -8.91 10.97 26.85
CA GLU A 129 -9.23 10.62 25.47
C GLU A 129 -9.83 9.22 25.38
N ASN A 130 -10.90 9.10 24.59
CA ASN A 130 -11.59 7.83 24.37
C ASN A 130 -11.13 7.14 23.09
N TYR A 131 -10.54 7.86 22.13
CA TYR A 131 -10.19 7.33 20.83
C TYR A 131 -8.67 7.35 20.59
N TYR A 132 -8.21 6.42 19.77
CA TYR A 132 -6.81 6.31 19.36
C TYR A 132 -6.74 6.14 17.84
N GLU A 133 -5.90 6.93 17.18
CA GLU A 133 -5.56 6.80 15.77
C GLU A 133 -4.27 5.96 15.69
N PHE A 134 -4.40 4.73 15.19
CA PHE A 134 -3.29 3.82 14.93
C PHE A 134 -2.98 3.81 13.44
N ILE A 135 -1.72 4.05 13.09
CA ILE A 135 -1.26 4.12 11.71
C ILE A 135 -0.15 3.09 11.57
N GLU A 136 -0.31 2.11 10.68
CA GLU A 136 0.68 1.06 10.44
C GLU A 136 1.09 1.02 8.96
N ASP A 137 2.40 1.14 8.75
CA ASP A 137 3.02 0.91 7.45
C ASP A 137 3.15 -0.59 7.19
N ASN A 138 2.53 -1.03 6.10
CA ASN A 138 2.51 -2.41 5.67
C ASN A 138 3.23 -2.55 4.32
N THR A 139 3.95 -3.65 4.15
CA THR A 139 4.46 -4.05 2.82
C THR A 139 3.31 -4.44 1.90
N ALA A 140 3.58 -4.52 0.58
CA ALA A 140 2.65 -5.09 -0.40
C ALA A 140 2.21 -6.54 -0.10
N CYS A 141 2.87 -7.24 0.82
CA CYS A 141 2.49 -8.57 1.30
C CYS A 141 1.69 -8.58 2.61
N GLY A 142 1.38 -7.40 3.18
CA GLY A 142 0.69 -7.26 4.46
C GLY A 142 1.56 -7.54 5.69
N GLU A 143 2.88 -7.48 5.53
CA GLU A 143 3.82 -7.57 6.64
C GLU A 143 4.03 -6.16 7.23
N SER A 144 3.87 -6.02 8.55
CA SER A 144 4.09 -4.76 9.29
C SER A 144 5.56 -4.33 9.24
N VAL A 145 5.80 -3.05 8.98
CA VAL A 145 7.13 -2.44 8.86
C VAL A 145 7.38 -1.48 10.01
N ASP A 146 6.47 -0.53 10.19
CA ASP A 146 6.52 0.48 11.24
C ASP A 146 5.09 0.84 11.67
N TYR A 147 4.95 1.40 12.86
CA TYR A 147 3.67 1.92 13.32
C TYR A 147 3.85 3.15 14.17
N ILE A 148 2.92 4.08 14.02
CA ILE A 148 2.76 5.24 14.89
C ILE A 148 1.32 5.32 15.38
N GLY A 149 1.10 6.14 16.39
CA GLY A 149 -0.27 6.46 16.77
C GLY A 149 -0.34 7.60 17.76
N MET A 150 -1.54 8.14 17.88
CA MET A 150 -1.83 9.26 18.77
C MET A 150 -3.24 9.14 19.32
N THR A 151 -3.42 9.63 20.54
CA THR A 151 -4.75 9.79 21.11
C THR A 151 -5.51 10.89 20.37
N THR A 152 -6.82 10.72 20.24
CA THR A 152 -7.70 11.70 19.60
C THR A 152 -9.01 11.82 20.37
N SER A 153 -9.59 13.02 20.32
CA SER A 153 -10.87 13.33 20.97
C SER A 153 -12.07 13.08 20.06
N GLU A 154 -11.84 12.89 18.76
CA GLU A 154 -12.91 12.75 17.77
C GLU A 154 -13.11 11.28 17.37
N PRO A 155 -14.36 10.77 17.37
CA PRO A 155 -14.69 9.55 16.64
C PRO A 155 -14.52 9.82 15.14
N VAL A 156 -14.44 8.76 14.32
CA VAL A 156 -14.19 8.90 12.88
C VAL A 156 -15.36 9.58 12.15
N VAL A 157 -15.35 10.91 12.17
CA VAL A 157 -16.04 11.72 11.18
C VAL A 157 -15.06 11.79 10.03
N ALA A 158 -15.42 11.11 8.93
CA ALA A 158 -14.68 11.06 7.69
C ALA A 158 -13.80 12.31 7.51
N ARG A 159 -12.47 12.16 7.69
CA ARG A 159 -11.53 13.01 6.96
C ARG A 159 -11.84 12.70 5.50
N LYS A 160 -12.84 13.41 4.93
CA LYS A 160 -12.99 13.54 3.49
C LYS A 160 -11.63 14.05 3.08
N SER A 161 -10.81 13.17 2.50
CA SER A 161 -9.57 13.58 1.86
C SER A 161 -9.92 14.81 1.05
N ALA A 162 -9.32 15.94 1.40
CA ALA A 162 -9.41 17.18 0.64
C ALA A 162 -8.61 17.05 -0.68
N PHE A 163 -8.62 15.85 -1.27
CA PHE A 163 -7.91 15.42 -2.45
C PHE A 163 -8.92 14.82 -3.44
N ASN A 164 -9.93 15.63 -3.75
CA ASN A 164 -10.47 15.68 -5.10
C ASN A 164 -9.84 16.90 -5.76
N GLN A 165 -8.73 16.69 -6.47
CA GLN A 165 -8.32 17.49 -7.63
C GLN A 165 -7.28 16.72 -8.45
#